data_AF-A0A399R858-F1
#
_entry.id   AF-A0A399R858-F1
#
_cell.length_a   1.000
_cell.length_b   1.000
_cell.length_c   1.000
_cell.angle_alpha   90.00
_cell.angle_beta   90.00
_cell.angle_gamma   90.00
#
_symmetry.space_group_name_H-M   'P 1'
#
loop_
_entity.id
_entity.type
_entity.pdbx_description
1 polymer ?
#
loop_
_entity_poly.entity_id
_entity_poly.type
_entity_poly.pdbx_seq_one_letter_code
_entity_poly.pdbx_strand_id
1 'polypeptide(L)'
;MDSRQNAGPCPPVAALYDASRIVEFSGDSNSFNEISYTGEITGVELVCRYLDDQPMRAEVEIDFAFGKGPQADSNRHTYRYWVAVTRRSSKVLAKQYFTVDANFAGNTVDGRREVIQDILVPRADETISGSNFEVIVGFDLTDEQLAFNREGRRFRLDAGS
;
A
#
# COMPACT_ATOMS: atom_id res chain seq x y z
N MET A 1 -14.02 -23.21 -4.46
CA MET A 1 -14.36 -21.77 -4.54
C MET A 1 -15.50 -21.61 -5.54
N ASP A 2 -16.52 -20.81 -5.20
CA ASP A 2 -17.70 -20.58 -6.03
C ASP A 2 -17.31 -19.97 -7.39
N SER A 3 -17.73 -20.62 -8.48
CA SER A 3 -17.36 -20.31 -9.87
C SER A 3 -18.28 -19.32 -10.57
N ARG A 4 -19.29 -18.77 -9.87
CA ARG A 4 -20.21 -17.78 -10.44
C ARG A 4 -19.45 -16.51 -10.88
N GLN A 5 -19.82 -16.02 -12.05
CA GLN A 5 -19.30 -14.77 -12.61
C GLN A 5 -19.83 -13.58 -11.79
N ASN A 6 -18.97 -12.60 -11.52
CA ASN A 6 -19.39 -11.39 -10.81
C ASN A 6 -20.40 -10.58 -11.64
N ALA A 7 -21.38 -9.98 -10.95
CA ALA A 7 -22.39 -9.12 -11.57
C ALA A 7 -21.81 -7.83 -12.20
N GLY A 8 -20.56 -7.50 -11.90
CA GLY A 8 -19.85 -6.36 -12.48
C GLY A 8 -18.35 -6.40 -12.21
N PRO A 9 -17.60 -5.41 -12.71
CA PRO A 9 -16.16 -5.29 -12.46
C PRO A 9 -15.89 -4.98 -10.99
N CYS A 10 -14.71 -5.37 -10.49
CA CYS A 10 -14.24 -4.93 -9.19
C CYS A 10 -13.86 -3.43 -9.21
N PRO A 11 -13.78 -2.78 -8.04
CA PRO A 11 -13.20 -1.44 -7.95
C PRO A 11 -11.78 -1.46 -8.50
N PRO A 12 -11.34 -0.44 -9.26
CA PRO A 12 -9.92 -0.24 -9.49
C PRO A 12 -9.18 -0.15 -8.15
N VAL A 13 -7.98 -0.72 -8.13
CA VAL A 13 -7.07 -0.68 -6.99
C VAL A 13 -5.74 -0.08 -7.42
N ALA A 14 -5.13 0.75 -6.56
CA ALA A 14 -3.81 1.31 -6.82
C ALA A 14 -3.11 1.75 -5.53
N ALA A 15 -1.77 1.82 -5.59
CA ALA A 15 -0.99 2.56 -4.62
C ALA A 15 -1.06 4.07 -4.90
N LEU A 16 -1.32 4.89 -3.88
CA LEU A 16 -1.32 6.35 -4.03
C LEU A 16 0.10 6.84 -4.29
N TYR A 17 0.36 7.49 -5.42
CA TYR A 17 1.72 7.84 -5.87
C TYR A 17 2.60 8.55 -4.81
N ASP A 18 2.04 9.54 -4.11
CA ASP A 18 2.77 10.29 -3.08
C ASP A 18 2.98 9.49 -1.79
N ALA A 19 2.22 8.41 -1.59
CA ALA A 19 2.27 7.54 -0.41
C ALA A 19 2.72 6.11 -0.75
N SER A 20 3.15 5.84 -1.98
CA SER A 20 3.57 4.50 -2.41
C SER A 20 4.99 4.17 -1.97
N ARG A 21 5.69 5.13 -1.39
CA ARG A 21 7.09 5.04 -0.98
C ARG A 21 7.29 5.68 0.38
N ILE A 22 8.24 5.17 1.15
CA ILE A 22 8.69 5.74 2.42
C ILE A 22 10.22 5.73 2.44
N VAL A 23 10.80 6.82 2.92
CA VAL A 23 12.23 6.93 3.22
C VAL A 23 12.34 7.52 4.62
N GLU A 24 13.07 6.82 5.46
CA GLU A 24 13.38 7.24 6.82
C GLU A 24 14.85 7.65 6.88
N PHE A 25 15.09 8.83 7.46
CA PHE A 25 16.43 9.36 7.69
C PHE A 25 16.70 9.40 9.20
N SER A 26 17.96 9.22 9.56
CA SER A 26 18.45 9.30 10.95
C SER A 26 19.10 10.64 11.30
N GLY A 27 19.27 11.53 10.31
CA GLY A 27 19.84 12.87 10.47
C GLY A 27 19.03 13.95 9.75
N ASP A 28 19.55 15.18 9.78
CA ASP A 28 18.86 16.38 9.27
C ASP A 28 19.03 16.57 7.74
N SER A 29 19.81 15.72 7.06
CA SER A 29 20.04 15.80 5.63
C SER A 29 19.33 14.67 4.87
N ASN A 30 18.68 15.03 3.76
CA ASN A 30 18.06 14.07 2.85
C ASN A 30 19.10 13.40 1.93
N SER A 31 20.19 12.89 2.50
CA SER A 31 21.30 12.26 1.79
C SER A 31 21.26 10.74 1.90
N PHE A 32 21.85 10.04 0.92
CA PHE A 32 21.88 8.58 0.89
C PHE A 32 22.51 7.97 2.15
N ASN A 33 23.55 8.60 2.69
CA ASN A 33 24.30 8.11 3.84
C ASN A 33 23.53 8.22 5.16
N GLU A 34 22.40 8.95 5.18
CA GLU A 34 21.56 9.14 6.36
C GLU A 34 20.32 8.25 6.37
N ILE A 35 20.08 7.51 5.30
CA ILE A 35 18.93 6.60 5.18
C ILE A 35 19.06 5.48 6.24
N SER A 36 18.03 5.35 7.06
CA SER A 36 17.83 4.20 7.94
C SER A 36 17.07 3.11 7.18
N TYR A 37 15.86 3.40 6.70
CA TYR A 37 15.01 2.42 6.03
C TYR A 37 14.28 3.02 4.82
N THR A 38 14.00 2.20 3.82
CA THR A 38 13.12 2.54 2.69
C THR A 38 12.05 1.49 2.51
N GLY A 39 10.95 1.88 1.89
CA GLY A 39 9.90 0.97 1.45
C GLY A 39 9.21 1.47 0.19
N GLU A 40 8.78 0.55 -0.66
CA GLU A 40 8.01 0.82 -1.87
C GLU A 40 6.89 -0.21 -1.99
N ILE A 41 5.67 0.24 -2.28
CA ILE A 41 4.58 -0.62 -2.73
C ILE A 41 4.80 -0.85 -4.22
N THR A 42 5.18 -2.07 -4.58
CA THR A 42 5.57 -2.45 -5.95
C THR A 42 4.40 -3.02 -6.75
N GLY A 43 3.35 -3.50 -6.09
CA GLY A 43 2.18 -4.08 -6.72
C GLY A 43 0.97 -4.04 -5.79
N VAL A 44 -0.22 -3.85 -6.38
CA VAL A 44 -1.48 -4.00 -5.68
C VAL A 44 -2.48 -4.68 -6.61
N GLU A 45 -3.05 -5.78 -6.15
CA GLU A 45 -4.07 -6.53 -6.87
C GLU A 45 -5.33 -6.66 -6.02
N LEU A 46 -6.49 -6.75 -6.66
CA LEU A 46 -7.77 -6.85 -5.98
C LEU A 46 -8.66 -7.85 -6.69
N VAL A 47 -9.22 -8.76 -5.90
CA VAL A 47 -10.34 -9.62 -6.30
C VAL A 47 -11.54 -9.30 -5.44
N CYS A 48 -12.74 -9.38 -6.01
CA CYS A 48 -13.97 -9.04 -5.29
C CYS A 48 -15.09 -10.03 -5.59
N ARG A 49 -16.10 -10.04 -4.73
CA ARG A 49 -17.33 -10.82 -4.91
C ARG A 49 -18.56 -9.96 -4.63
N TYR A 50 -19.48 -10.01 -5.57
CA TYR A 50 -20.83 -9.46 -5.42
C TYR A 50 -21.70 -10.49 -4.70
N LEU A 51 -22.45 -10.03 -3.70
CA LEU A 51 -23.38 -10.84 -2.93
C LEU A 51 -24.76 -10.16 -2.96
N ASP A 52 -25.49 -10.27 -4.08
CA ASP A 52 -26.81 -9.67 -4.28
C ASP A 52 -26.86 -8.21 -3.78
N ASP A 53 -27.75 -7.84 -2.87
CA ASP A 53 -27.87 -6.48 -2.32
C ASP A 53 -26.88 -6.15 -1.19
N GLN A 54 -25.99 -7.07 -0.80
CA GLN A 54 -25.05 -6.88 0.30
C GLN A 54 -23.82 -6.05 -0.10
N PRO A 55 -23.09 -5.49 0.89
CA PRO A 55 -21.77 -4.91 0.65
C PRO A 55 -20.86 -5.89 -0.07
N MET A 56 -20.19 -5.40 -1.11
CA MET A 56 -19.22 -6.18 -1.85
C MET A 56 -18.00 -6.44 -0.98
N ARG A 57 -17.53 -7.69 -0.98
CA ARG A 57 -16.29 -8.10 -0.29
C ARG A 57 -15.15 -8.12 -1.27
N ALA A 58 -14.03 -7.53 -0.90
CA ALA A 58 -12.80 -7.55 -1.68
C ALA A 58 -11.65 -8.14 -0.85
N GLU A 59 -10.76 -8.85 -1.53
CA GLU A 59 -9.45 -9.23 -1.05
C GLU A 59 -8.42 -8.40 -1.81
N VAL A 60 -7.46 -7.85 -1.07
CA VAL A 60 -6.40 -7.01 -1.62
C VAL A 60 -5.06 -7.68 -1.33
N GLU A 61 -4.29 -7.93 -2.38
CA GLU A 61 -2.89 -8.38 -2.31
C GLU A 61 -1.99 -7.17 -2.52
N ILE A 62 -1.01 -6.98 -1.63
CA ILE A 62 -0.07 -5.86 -1.66
C ILE A 62 1.35 -6.42 -1.64
N ASP A 63 2.12 -6.08 -2.66
CA ASP A 63 3.55 -6.38 -2.75
C ASP A 63 4.37 -5.18 -2.29
N PHE A 64 5.32 -5.44 -1.40
CA PHE A 64 6.25 -4.47 -0.85
C PHE A 64 7.69 -4.86 -1.16
N ALA A 65 8.52 -3.87 -1.44
CA ALA A 65 9.97 -3.96 -1.46
C ALA A 65 10.55 -3.03 -0.38
N PHE A 66 11.33 -3.58 0.53
CA PHE A 66 11.97 -2.85 1.61
C PHE A 66 13.47 -2.78 1.42
N GLY A 67 14.06 -1.70 1.91
CA GLY A 67 15.49 -1.48 1.89
C GLY A 67 16.03 -1.08 3.25
N LYS A 68 17.19 -1.65 3.60
CA LYS A 68 17.96 -1.32 4.79
C LYS A 68 19.11 -0.40 4.39
N GLY A 69 19.05 0.83 4.88
CA GLY A 69 20.06 1.85 4.62
C GLY A 69 21.29 1.75 5.54
N PRO A 70 22.33 2.57 5.30
CA PRO A 70 23.56 2.55 6.09
C PRO A 70 23.37 2.89 7.57
N GLN A 71 22.33 3.64 7.92
CA GLN A 71 22.02 4.05 9.30
C GLN A 71 20.96 3.19 9.98
N ALA A 72 20.55 2.08 9.36
CA ALA A 72 19.67 1.11 10.00
C ALA A 72 20.34 0.49 11.23
N ASP A 73 19.67 0.56 12.37
CA ASP A 73 20.14 -0.01 13.64
C ASP A 73 19.74 -1.49 13.82
N SER A 74 18.79 -1.98 13.02
CA SER A 74 18.22 -3.33 13.13
C SER A 74 18.08 -4.05 11.78
N ASN A 75 18.12 -5.38 11.80
CA ASN A 75 17.78 -6.25 10.67
C ASN A 75 16.26 -6.48 10.52
N ARG A 76 15.45 -5.88 11.39
CA ARG A 76 13.99 -5.90 11.32
C ARG A 76 13.45 -4.49 11.47
N HIS A 77 12.42 -4.16 10.70
CA HIS A 77 11.73 -2.87 10.77
C HIS A 77 10.25 -3.04 10.45
N THR A 78 9.38 -2.35 11.18
CA THR A 78 7.93 -2.42 11.01
C THR A 78 7.44 -1.16 10.31
N TYR A 79 6.76 -1.33 9.19
CA TYR A 79 6.17 -0.25 8.43
C TYR A 79 4.66 -0.18 8.69
N ARG A 80 4.13 1.03 8.85
CA ARG A 80 2.68 1.26 8.89
C ARG A 80 2.17 1.65 7.51
N TYR A 81 1.05 1.08 7.12
CA TYR A 81 0.36 1.41 5.89
C TYR A 81 -1.15 1.44 6.10
N TRP A 82 -1.89 1.91 5.11
CA TRP A 82 -3.34 1.98 5.15
C TRP A 82 -3.95 1.49 3.85
N VAL A 83 -5.19 0.98 3.97
CA VAL A 83 -6.09 0.68 2.86
C VAL A 83 -7.34 1.54 3.03
N ALA A 84 -7.70 2.26 1.98
CA ALA A 84 -8.88 3.11 1.95
C ALA A 84 -9.83 2.71 0.82
N VAL A 85 -11.12 2.72 1.12
CA VAL A 85 -12.19 2.63 0.11
C VAL A 85 -12.74 4.02 -0.11
N THR A 86 -12.75 4.47 -1.35
CA THR A 86 -13.26 5.79 -1.75
C THR A 86 -14.40 5.66 -2.75
N ARG A 87 -15.18 6.73 -2.92
CA ARG A 87 -15.93 6.96 -4.16
C ARG A 87 -15.00 7.57 -5.20
N ARG A 88 -15.36 7.46 -6.49
CA ARG A 88 -14.72 8.23 -7.58
C ARG A 88 -14.63 9.75 -7.34
N SER A 89 -15.48 10.32 -6.49
CA SER A 89 -15.39 11.72 -6.07
C SER A 89 -14.28 11.99 -5.04
N SER A 90 -13.38 11.02 -4.82
CA SER A 90 -12.34 11.02 -3.77
C SER A 90 -12.88 11.12 -2.33
N LYS A 91 -14.18 10.89 -2.11
CA LYS A 91 -14.74 10.83 -0.75
C LYS A 91 -14.32 9.50 -0.12
N VAL A 92 -13.54 9.58 0.96
CA VAL A 92 -13.16 8.42 1.78
C VAL A 92 -14.41 7.87 2.48
N LEU A 93 -14.67 6.57 2.29
CA LEU A 93 -15.79 5.86 2.89
C LEU A 93 -15.34 5.01 4.08
N ALA A 94 -14.18 4.36 3.93
CA ALA A 94 -13.52 3.60 4.98
C ALA A 94 -12.01 3.74 4.82
N LYS A 95 -11.28 3.74 5.94
CA LYS A 95 -9.82 3.68 5.96
C LYS A 95 -9.39 2.85 7.16
N GLN A 96 -8.51 1.88 6.94
CA GLN A 96 -7.95 1.03 7.97
C GLN A 96 -6.42 1.07 7.90
N TYR A 97 -5.77 0.93 9.06
CA TYR A 97 -4.32 0.92 9.19
C TYR A 97 -3.84 -0.49 9.52
N PHE A 98 -2.69 -0.83 8.96
CA PHE A 98 -2.05 -2.13 9.06
C PHE A 98 -0.55 -1.94 9.28
N THR A 99 0.13 -3.04 9.61
CA THR A 99 1.58 -3.09 9.74
C THR A 99 2.13 -4.24 8.91
N VAL A 100 3.34 -4.08 8.40
CA VAL A 100 4.11 -5.12 7.71
C VAL A 100 5.55 -5.10 8.24
N ASP A 101 6.08 -6.27 8.54
CA ASP A 101 7.40 -6.43 9.14
C ASP A 101 8.42 -6.87 8.09
N ALA A 102 9.41 -6.00 7.83
CA ALA A 102 10.59 -6.39 7.08
C ALA A 102 11.55 -7.17 7.98
N ASN A 103 12.18 -8.20 7.42
CA ASN A 103 13.31 -8.90 8.00
C ASN A 103 14.37 -9.11 6.93
N PHE A 104 15.40 -8.27 6.97
CA PHE A 104 16.48 -8.25 6.00
C PHE A 104 17.40 -9.46 6.10
N ALA A 105 17.35 -10.22 7.20
CA ALA A 105 18.15 -11.44 7.41
C ALA A 105 19.67 -11.27 7.14
N GLY A 106 20.21 -10.07 7.36
CA GLY A 106 21.60 -9.72 7.09
C GLY A 106 21.89 -9.17 5.68
N ASN A 107 20.88 -9.12 4.80
CA ASN A 107 20.93 -8.44 3.50
C ASN A 107 20.53 -6.96 3.64
N THR A 108 20.42 -6.27 2.49
CA THR A 108 19.95 -4.88 2.41
C THR A 108 18.54 -4.75 1.84
N VAL A 109 17.92 -5.84 1.41
CA VAL A 109 16.58 -5.84 0.80
C VAL A 109 15.72 -6.96 1.37
N ASP A 110 14.41 -6.72 1.44
CA ASP A 110 13.39 -7.72 1.79
C ASP A 110 12.13 -7.47 0.96
N GLY A 111 11.48 -8.55 0.51
CA GLY A 111 10.23 -8.50 -0.25
C GLY A 111 9.10 -9.12 0.56
N ARG A 112 7.96 -8.44 0.66
CA ARG A 112 6.79 -8.92 1.42
C ARG A 112 5.53 -8.86 0.59
N ARG A 113 4.65 -9.83 0.85
CA ARG A 113 3.30 -9.89 0.31
C ARG A 113 2.32 -9.96 1.46
N GLU A 114 1.41 -9.00 1.51
CA GLU A 114 0.30 -8.99 2.47
C GLU A 114 -1.01 -9.25 1.74
N VAL A 115 -1.85 -10.11 2.32
CA VAL A 115 -3.19 -10.40 1.81
C VAL A 115 -4.20 -9.95 2.85
N ILE A 116 -4.96 -8.91 2.51
CA ILE A 116 -6.03 -8.39 3.37
C ILE A 116 -7.36 -8.92 2.85
N GLN A 117 -7.99 -9.74 3.68
CA GLN A 117 -9.30 -10.30 3.41
C GLN A 117 -10.41 -9.36 3.88
N ASP A 118 -11.59 -9.51 3.30
CA ASP A 118 -12.84 -8.88 3.75
C ASP A 118 -12.84 -7.35 3.80
N ILE A 119 -12.19 -6.69 2.83
CA ILE A 119 -12.41 -5.26 2.58
C ILE A 119 -13.86 -5.04 2.16
N LEU A 120 -14.63 -4.34 3.00
CA LEU A 120 -16.02 -4.02 2.73
C LEU A 120 -16.14 -2.78 1.85
N VAL A 121 -16.75 -2.94 0.68
CA VAL A 121 -17.10 -1.84 -0.21
C VAL A 121 -18.59 -1.53 -0.04
N PRO A 122 -18.94 -0.37 0.56
CA PRO A 122 -20.30 -0.08 0.98
C PRO A 122 -21.18 0.28 -0.21
N ARG A 123 -21.75 -0.76 -0.82
CA ARG A 123 -22.72 -0.68 -1.88
C ARG A 123 -24.13 -0.64 -1.30
N ALA A 124 -24.98 0.26 -1.81
CA ALA A 124 -26.34 0.43 -1.30
C ALA A 124 -27.36 -0.54 -1.92
N ASP A 125 -27.18 -0.94 -3.19
CA ASP A 125 -28.08 -1.88 -3.89
C ASP A 125 -27.39 -2.52 -5.10
N GLU A 126 -28.10 -3.46 -5.74
CA GLU A 126 -27.58 -4.28 -6.83
C GLU A 126 -27.23 -3.54 -8.13
N THR A 127 -27.75 -2.33 -8.33
CA THR A 127 -27.52 -1.52 -9.54
C THR A 127 -26.21 -0.76 -9.50
N ILE A 128 -25.60 -0.61 -8.31
CA ILE A 128 -24.36 0.13 -8.14
C ILE A 128 -23.18 -0.76 -8.56
N SER A 129 -22.43 -0.34 -9.57
CA SER A 129 -21.22 -1.04 -9.97
C SER A 129 -20.08 -0.80 -8.98
N GLY A 130 -19.27 -1.82 -8.72
CA GLY A 130 -17.99 -1.73 -8.00
C GLY A 130 -17.03 -0.71 -8.62
N SER A 131 -17.15 -0.45 -9.92
CA SER A 131 -16.39 0.59 -10.61
C SER A 131 -16.65 2.03 -10.12
N ASN A 132 -17.72 2.27 -9.35
CA ASN A 132 -18.02 3.57 -8.72
C ASN A 132 -17.16 3.85 -7.48
N PHE A 133 -16.44 2.84 -7.01
CA PHE A 133 -15.53 2.91 -5.88
C PHE A 133 -14.09 2.77 -6.35
N GLU A 134 -13.15 3.11 -5.48
CA GLU A 134 -11.73 2.84 -5.69
C GLU A 134 -11.14 2.31 -4.38
N VAL A 135 -10.16 1.43 -4.47
CA VAL A 135 -9.37 0.98 -3.33
C VAL A 135 -7.97 1.54 -3.46
N ILE A 136 -7.52 2.27 -2.45
CA ILE A 136 -6.25 2.98 -2.46
C ILE A 136 -5.41 2.47 -1.30
N VAL A 137 -4.13 2.21 -1.57
CA VAL A 137 -3.15 1.78 -0.57
C VAL A 137 -2.03 2.81 -0.48
N GLY A 138 -1.48 3.01 0.72
CA GLY A 138 -0.31 3.85 0.91
C GLY A 138 0.35 3.65 2.27
N PHE A 139 1.61 4.02 2.40
CA PHE A 139 2.29 4.12 3.69
C PHE A 139 1.66 5.22 4.56
N ASP A 140 1.72 5.02 5.86
CA ASP A 140 1.31 6.01 6.86
C ASP A 140 2.44 7.03 7.06
N LEU A 141 2.54 7.98 6.13
CA LEU A 141 3.63 8.95 6.07
C LEU A 141 3.41 10.15 6.99
N THR A 142 4.50 10.70 7.52
CA THR A 142 4.52 12.05 8.08
C THR A 142 4.39 13.11 6.97
N ASP A 143 4.04 14.33 7.34
CA ASP A 143 3.95 15.45 6.39
C ASP A 143 5.30 15.71 5.68
N GLU A 144 6.41 15.52 6.38
CA GLU A 144 7.76 15.66 5.84
C GLU A 144 8.08 14.57 4.82
N GLN A 145 7.76 13.32 5.12
CA GLN A 145 7.94 12.20 4.19
C GLN A 145 7.07 12.38 2.94
N LEU A 146 5.84 12.87 3.11
CA LEU A 146 4.95 13.18 2.00
C LEU A 146 5.50 14.32 1.12
N ALA A 147 6.02 15.39 1.73
CA ALA A 147 6.67 16.47 1.01
C ALA A 147 7.89 15.98 0.23
N PHE A 148 8.74 15.15 0.85
CA PHE A 148 9.88 14.51 0.20
C PHE A 148 9.47 13.73 -1.06
N ASN A 149 8.40 12.95 -0.99
CA ASN A 149 7.90 12.16 -2.13
C ASN A 149 7.38 13.04 -3.28
N ARG A 150 6.70 14.15 -2.96
CA ARG A 150 6.15 15.10 -3.94
C ARG A 150 7.22 15.87 -4.71
N GLU A 151 8.38 16.09 -4.10
CA GLU A 151 9.54 16.64 -4.80
C GLU A 151 10.14 15.67 -5.84
N GLY A 152 9.65 14.43 -5.90
CA GLY A 152 10.08 13.44 -6.89
C GLY A 152 11.47 12.86 -6.62
N ARG A 153 12.10 13.19 -5.48
CA ARG A 153 13.37 12.59 -5.05
C ARG A 153 13.19 11.08 -4.89
N ARG A 154 14.15 10.30 -5.38
CA ARG A 154 14.11 8.83 -5.32
C ARG A 154 15.48 8.32 -4.90
N PHE A 155 15.48 7.41 -3.94
CA PHE A 155 16.61 6.56 -3.66
C PHE A 155 16.25 5.17 -4.17
N ARG A 156 16.99 4.68 -5.15
CA ARG A 156 16.97 3.26 -5.51
C ARG A 156 18.11 2.61 -4.75
N LEU A 157 17.79 1.68 -3.86
CA LEU A 157 18.79 0.78 -3.28
C LEU A 157 19.06 -0.36 -4.26
N ASP A 158 19.34 -0.02 -5.52
CA ASP A 158 19.93 -0.96 -6.46
C ASP A 158 21.44 -0.93 -6.18
N ALA A 159 21.91 -1.93 -5.44
CA ALA A 159 23.31 -2.30 -5.44
C ALA A 159 23.74 -2.50 -6.90
N GLY A 160 24.83 -1.85 -7.30
CA GLY A 160 25.35 -1.95 -8.65
C GLY A 160 25.42 -3.40 -9.13
N SER A 161 24.99 -3.59 -10.37
CA SER A 161 25.54 -4.63 -11.24
C SER A 161 26.90 -4.16 -11.76
#